data_AF-A0A926WG69-F1
#
_entry.id   AF-A0A926WG69-F1
#
_cell.length_a   1.000
_cell.length_b   1.000
_cell.length_c   1.000
_cell.angle_alpha   90.00
_cell.angle_beta   90.00
_cell.angle_gamma   90.00
#
_symmetry.space_group_name_H-M   'P 1'
#
loop_
_entity.id
_entity.type
_entity.pdbx_description
1 polymer ?
#
loop_
_entity_poly.entity_id
_entity_poly.type
_entity_poly.pdbx_seq_one_letter_code
_entity_poly.pdbx_strand_id
1 'polypeptide(L)'
;MKSLVRWGVTLGLVGSTLLGSVVAVNFPALALSEQQIKDKLDSVPVYLITNDKGLPLSRTLPAQNGQQGASVTGVYMSRQEALTFIKELRNAKNKDPKVEEMAKKLQVTAVPLGVIYQQLQQSKNQPNRLLFAFKPVDQEIKGALALLKASGQKIDQFKSVPVFAVRFAPDKGYVPIELGANKQQMIPLFLSKQDAQGLLTQVKQKFPKADIQVIDVDGVIKTLTDKNDSWLNQVVLVPSPESREYIKTLPRDNAPKPKALPSKQR
;
A
#
# COMPACT_ATOMS: atom_id res chain seq x y z
N MET A 1 -56.98 12.30 17.76
CA MET A 1 -55.75 12.29 16.92
C MET A 1 -54.94 11.04 17.26
N LYS A 2 -54.70 10.21 16.22
CA LYS A 2 -53.67 9.17 16.04
C LYS A 2 -53.55 8.08 17.11
N SER A 3 -54.34 7.02 16.85
CA SER A 3 -54.30 5.72 17.51
C SER A 3 -53.06 4.90 17.14
N LEU A 4 -52.63 4.12 18.11
CA LEU A 4 -51.56 3.12 18.11
C LEU A 4 -51.89 1.98 17.15
N VAL A 5 -50.94 1.56 16.32
CA VAL A 5 -51.04 0.29 15.58
C VAL A 5 -49.89 -0.62 16.02
N ARG A 6 -50.25 -1.65 16.80
CA ARG A 6 -49.44 -2.86 17.02
C ARG A 6 -50.08 -4.00 16.22
N TRP A 7 -49.21 -4.73 15.53
CA TRP A 7 -49.27 -6.17 15.24
C TRP A 7 -50.49 -6.70 14.47
N GLY A 8 -50.26 -6.99 13.18
CA GLY A 8 -51.04 -7.95 12.41
C GLY A 8 -50.09 -8.96 11.76
N VAL A 9 -49.97 -10.14 12.39
CA VAL A 9 -49.40 -11.35 11.77
C VAL A 9 -50.37 -11.79 10.68
N THR A 10 -49.91 -11.86 9.43
CA THR A 10 -50.64 -12.55 8.37
C THR A 10 -49.77 -13.67 7.82
N LEU A 11 -50.19 -14.89 8.16
CA LEU A 11 -49.79 -16.15 7.55
C LEU A 11 -50.28 -16.17 6.11
N GLY A 12 -49.37 -16.05 5.15
CA GLY A 12 -49.63 -16.29 3.74
C GLY A 12 -48.98 -17.58 3.30
N LEU A 13 -49.72 -18.68 3.34
CA LEU A 13 -49.33 -19.96 2.75
C LEU A 13 -49.76 -19.96 1.28
N VAL A 14 -48.82 -19.82 0.35
CA VAL A 14 -49.07 -20.06 -1.08
C VAL A 14 -47.87 -20.79 -1.70
N GLY A 15 -48.11 -22.04 -2.09
CA GLY A 15 -47.86 -22.50 -3.47
C GLY A 15 -46.44 -22.88 -3.86
N SER A 16 -46.22 -24.19 -3.89
CA SER A 16 -45.06 -24.92 -4.40
C SER A 16 -44.69 -24.62 -5.87
N THR A 17 -43.43 -24.97 -6.20
CA THR A 17 -42.74 -25.01 -7.53
C THR A 17 -42.17 -23.66 -7.98
N LEU A 18 -40.85 -23.45 -8.10
CA LEU A 18 -39.82 -24.31 -8.67
C LEU A 18 -38.59 -24.36 -7.75
N LEU A 19 -38.13 -25.58 -7.42
CA LEU A 19 -36.76 -25.82 -7.00
C LEU A 19 -35.86 -25.57 -8.21
N GLY A 20 -35.66 -24.30 -8.55
CA GLY A 20 -34.49 -23.87 -9.30
C GLY A 20 -33.33 -24.06 -8.36
N SER A 21 -32.66 -25.21 -8.45
CA SER A 21 -31.33 -25.39 -7.93
C SER A 21 -30.48 -24.27 -8.51
N VAL A 22 -30.32 -23.19 -7.74
CA VAL A 22 -29.19 -22.29 -7.89
C VAL A 22 -28.03 -23.21 -7.58
N VAL A 23 -27.45 -23.79 -8.62
CA VAL A 23 -26.11 -24.32 -8.58
C VAL A 23 -25.29 -23.12 -8.17
N ALA A 24 -25.08 -22.96 -6.86
CA ALA A 24 -23.98 -22.18 -6.35
C ALA A 24 -22.77 -22.91 -6.91
N VAL A 25 -22.37 -22.53 -8.12
CA VAL A 25 -21.11 -22.91 -8.68
C VAL A 25 -20.12 -22.28 -7.73
N ASN A 26 -19.66 -23.08 -6.77
CA ASN A 26 -18.50 -22.79 -5.95
C ASN A 26 -17.32 -22.74 -6.91
N PHE A 27 -17.21 -21.65 -7.66
CA PHE A 27 -15.96 -21.32 -8.29
C PHE A 27 -14.98 -21.15 -7.13
N PRO A 28 -13.92 -21.98 -7.06
CA PRO A 28 -12.88 -21.70 -6.08
C PRO A 28 -12.44 -20.26 -6.32
N ALA A 29 -12.54 -19.42 -5.30
CA ALA A 29 -12.04 -18.05 -5.41
C ALA A 29 -10.57 -18.17 -5.77
N LEU A 30 -10.21 -17.77 -6.99
CA LEU A 30 -8.83 -17.79 -7.42
C LEU A 30 -8.08 -16.69 -6.66
N ALA A 31 -6.81 -16.92 -6.37
CA ALA A 31 -5.91 -15.86 -5.91
C ALA A 31 -6.00 -14.68 -6.87
N LEU A 32 -5.73 -13.48 -6.35
CA LEU A 32 -5.61 -12.32 -7.20
C LEU A 32 -4.50 -12.55 -8.23
N SER A 33 -4.77 -12.22 -9.48
CA SER A 33 -3.73 -12.19 -10.51
C SER A 33 -2.67 -11.15 -10.18
N GLU A 34 -1.44 -11.36 -10.68
CA GLU A 34 -0.33 -10.40 -10.53
C GLU A 34 -0.72 -8.98 -10.99
N GLN A 35 -1.56 -8.87 -12.02
CA GLN A 35 -2.07 -7.58 -12.49
C GLN A 35 -3.04 -6.94 -11.49
N GLN A 36 -3.96 -7.70 -10.89
CA GLN A 36 -4.87 -7.18 -9.86
C GLN A 36 -4.10 -6.73 -8.61
N ILE A 37 -3.04 -7.45 -8.23
CA ILE A 37 -2.17 -7.05 -7.12
C ILE A 37 -1.45 -5.74 -7.48
N LYS A 38 -0.87 -5.66 -8.69
CA LYS A 38 -0.26 -4.43 -9.20
C LYS A 38 -1.23 -3.25 -9.16
N ASP A 39 -2.45 -3.41 -9.66
CA ASP A 39 -3.44 -2.33 -9.72
C ASP A 39 -3.83 -1.84 -8.32
N LYS A 40 -3.92 -2.74 -7.34
CA LYS A 40 -4.14 -2.39 -5.93
C LYS A 40 -2.97 -1.60 -5.34
N LEU A 41 -1.73 -1.95 -5.70
CA LEU A 41 -0.52 -1.27 -5.25
C LEU A 41 -0.28 0.06 -5.99
N ASP A 42 -0.79 0.22 -7.20
CA ASP A 42 -0.64 1.45 -7.99
C ASP A 42 -1.31 2.67 -7.34
N SER A 43 -2.25 2.46 -6.40
CA SER A 43 -2.85 3.55 -5.61
C SER A 43 -1.84 4.25 -4.68
N VAL A 44 -0.69 3.62 -4.42
CA VAL A 44 0.33 4.11 -3.50
C VAL A 44 1.49 4.71 -4.30
N PRO A 45 1.68 6.04 -4.30
CA PRO A 45 2.87 6.64 -4.85
C PRO A 45 4.01 6.45 -3.85
N VAL A 46 5.17 6.09 -4.37
CA VAL A 46 6.43 6.07 -3.63
C VAL A 46 7.45 6.93 -4.35
N TYR A 47 8.44 7.42 -3.60
CA TYR A 47 9.30 8.49 -4.09
C TYR A 47 10.73 7.97 -4.24
N LEU A 48 11.21 7.97 -5.48
CA LEU A 48 12.59 7.66 -5.82
C LEU A 48 13.39 8.95 -5.98
N ILE A 49 14.67 8.87 -5.68
CA ILE A 49 15.64 9.91 -6.01
C ILE A 49 16.28 9.51 -7.34
N THR A 50 16.11 10.34 -8.35
CA THR A 50 16.53 10.05 -9.73
C THR A 50 17.29 11.21 -10.33
N ASN A 51 18.05 10.99 -11.39
CA ASN A 51 18.57 12.09 -12.21
C ASN A 51 17.49 12.65 -13.16
N ASP A 52 17.88 13.63 -13.99
CA ASP A 52 17.09 14.26 -15.05
C ASP A 52 16.53 13.27 -16.08
N LYS A 53 17.16 12.12 -16.25
CA LYS A 53 16.71 11.02 -17.14
C LYS A 53 15.79 10.01 -16.44
N GLY A 54 15.48 10.20 -15.16
CA GLY A 54 14.67 9.27 -14.38
C GLY A 54 15.41 8.02 -13.91
N LEU A 55 16.74 7.96 -14.02
CA LEU A 55 17.53 6.84 -13.49
C LEU A 55 17.66 6.95 -11.97
N PRO A 56 17.32 5.90 -11.19
CA PRO A 56 17.45 5.93 -9.74
C PRO A 56 18.88 6.07 -9.26
N LEU A 57 19.08 6.91 -8.24
CA LEU A 57 20.31 6.97 -7.46
C LEU A 57 20.46 5.65 -6.69
N SER A 58 21.38 4.81 -7.15
CA SER A 58 21.58 3.46 -6.61
C SER A 58 23.04 3.19 -6.25
N ARG A 59 23.24 2.22 -5.36
CA ARG A 59 24.55 1.69 -4.98
C ARG A 59 24.67 0.25 -5.45
N THR A 60 25.75 -0.08 -6.14
CA THR A 60 26.07 -1.47 -6.49
C THR A 60 26.43 -2.25 -5.23
N LEU A 61 25.89 -3.46 -5.10
CA LEU A 61 26.26 -4.42 -4.07
C LEU A 61 27.50 -5.20 -4.52
N PRO A 62 28.34 -5.67 -3.58
CA PRO A 62 29.51 -6.48 -3.92
C PRO A 62 29.11 -7.69 -4.77
N ALA A 63 29.89 -7.95 -5.81
CA ALA A 63 29.78 -9.14 -6.63
C ALA A 63 29.99 -10.41 -5.80
N GLN A 64 29.18 -11.43 -6.03
CA GLN A 64 29.53 -12.81 -5.66
C GLN A 64 30.00 -13.52 -6.94
N ASN A 65 31.13 -14.23 -6.85
CA ASN A 65 31.66 -15.08 -7.93
C ASN A 65 31.93 -14.36 -9.28
N GLY A 66 32.46 -13.13 -9.25
CA GLY A 66 32.91 -12.43 -10.46
C GLY A 66 31.81 -11.88 -11.38
N GLN A 67 30.52 -12.05 -11.01
CA GLN A 67 29.39 -11.46 -11.74
C GLN A 67 29.07 -10.04 -11.24
N GLN A 68 28.52 -9.20 -12.12
CA GLN A 68 28.07 -7.86 -11.74
C GLN A 68 26.97 -7.96 -10.67
N GLY A 69 27.23 -7.41 -9.47
CA GLY A 69 26.30 -7.48 -8.35
C GLY A 69 25.02 -6.69 -8.59
N ALA A 70 23.95 -7.08 -7.89
CA ALA A 70 22.71 -6.32 -7.82
C ALA A 70 22.97 -4.87 -7.39
N SER A 71 22.07 -3.96 -7.72
CA SER A 71 22.12 -2.58 -7.22
C SER A 71 20.95 -2.33 -6.28
N VAL A 72 21.11 -1.44 -5.29
CA VAL A 72 20.04 -1.06 -4.37
C VAL A 72 19.77 0.44 -4.48
N THR A 73 18.49 0.81 -4.57
CA THR A 73 18.01 2.20 -4.50
C THR A 73 17.13 2.41 -3.28
N GLY A 74 17.18 3.61 -2.70
CA GLY A 74 16.25 4.02 -1.66
C GLY A 74 14.87 4.35 -2.25
N VAL A 75 13.82 3.97 -1.54
CA VAL A 75 12.42 4.29 -1.85
C VAL A 75 11.79 4.93 -0.64
N TYR A 76 11.26 6.13 -0.79
CA TYR A 76 10.70 6.89 0.34
C TYR A 76 9.17 6.83 0.31
N MET A 77 8.56 6.63 1.47
CA MET A 77 7.10 6.71 1.63
C MET A 77 6.60 8.15 1.82
N SER A 78 7.51 9.11 2.08
CA SER A 78 7.23 10.55 2.12
C SER A 78 8.02 11.29 1.04
N ARG A 79 7.33 12.17 0.30
CA ARG A 79 7.96 13.02 -0.71
C ARG A 79 8.85 14.05 -0.03
N GLN A 80 8.40 14.60 1.09
CA GLN A 80 9.14 15.57 1.87
C GLN A 80 10.46 14.98 2.37
N GLU A 81 10.47 13.74 2.88
CA GLU A 81 11.72 13.08 3.30
C GLU A 81 12.70 12.88 2.13
N ALA A 82 12.20 12.51 0.95
CA ALA A 82 13.03 12.40 -0.26
C ALA A 82 13.63 13.75 -0.68
N LEU A 83 12.84 14.83 -0.61
CA LEU A 83 13.30 16.20 -0.90
C LEU A 83 14.34 16.67 0.12
N THR A 84 14.12 16.37 1.40
CA THR A 84 15.07 16.68 2.48
C THR A 84 16.40 15.99 2.24
N PHE A 85 16.41 14.70 1.88
CA PHE A 85 17.64 14.00 1.54
C PHE A 85 18.41 14.68 0.39
N ILE A 86 17.73 15.08 -0.69
CA ILE A 86 18.39 15.78 -1.81
C ILE A 86 18.99 17.10 -1.33
N LYS A 87 18.27 17.86 -0.49
CA LYS A 87 18.75 19.12 0.06
C LYS A 87 19.99 18.91 0.94
N GLU A 88 19.97 17.91 1.82
CA GLU A 88 21.11 17.55 2.66
C GLU A 88 22.32 17.12 1.82
N LEU A 89 22.09 16.27 0.82
CA LEU A 89 23.13 15.82 -0.09
C LEU A 89 23.73 16.98 -0.87
N ARG A 90 22.95 17.98 -1.29
CA ARG A 90 23.46 19.21 -1.93
C ARG A 90 24.21 20.13 -0.98
N ASN A 91 23.88 20.13 0.31
CA ASN A 91 24.48 21.02 1.31
C ASN A 91 25.66 20.42 2.10
N ALA A 92 25.91 19.10 2.02
CA ALA A 92 27.05 18.46 2.68
C ALA A 92 28.40 19.13 2.33
N LYS A 93 29.28 19.31 3.32
CA LYS A 93 30.61 19.91 3.11
C LYS A 93 31.59 18.87 2.55
N ASN A 94 32.68 19.32 1.92
CA ASN A 94 33.80 18.48 1.46
C ASN A 94 33.39 17.32 0.53
N LYS A 95 32.49 17.60 -0.42
CA LYS A 95 32.07 16.60 -1.41
C LYS A 95 33.10 16.49 -2.54
N ASP A 96 33.30 15.27 -3.02
CA ASP A 96 33.97 15.01 -4.29
C ASP A 96 33.25 15.78 -5.42
N PRO A 97 33.97 16.44 -6.35
CA PRO A 97 33.38 17.18 -7.46
C PRO A 97 32.34 16.38 -8.28
N LYS A 98 32.54 15.07 -8.44
CA LYS A 98 31.59 14.18 -9.13
C LYS A 98 30.28 14.03 -8.36
N VAL A 99 30.36 13.96 -7.03
CA VAL A 99 29.18 13.88 -6.15
C VAL A 99 28.44 15.21 -6.17
N GLU A 100 29.17 16.34 -6.22
CA GLU A 100 28.57 17.66 -6.33
C GLU A 100 27.80 17.84 -7.65
N GLU A 101 28.39 17.47 -8.79
CA GLU A 101 27.72 17.55 -10.09
C GLU A 101 26.50 16.63 -10.17
N MET A 102 26.61 15.41 -9.64
CA MET A 102 25.50 14.47 -9.54
C MET A 102 24.35 15.06 -8.71
N ALA A 103 24.64 15.59 -7.52
CA ALA A 103 23.63 16.10 -6.58
C ALA A 103 22.80 17.25 -7.17
N LYS A 104 23.39 18.07 -8.06
CA LYS A 104 22.70 19.15 -8.77
C LYS A 104 21.61 18.64 -9.72
N LYS A 105 21.80 17.44 -10.29
CA LYS A 105 20.88 16.82 -11.26
C LYS A 105 19.81 15.93 -10.62
N LEU A 106 19.88 15.71 -9.31
CA LEU A 106 18.92 14.84 -8.60
C LEU A 106 17.57 15.52 -8.42
N GLN A 107 16.51 14.75 -8.56
CA GLN A 107 15.12 15.14 -8.35
C GLN A 107 14.32 14.00 -7.73
N VAL A 108 13.18 14.33 -7.12
CA VAL A 108 12.24 13.34 -6.61
C VAL A 108 11.27 12.97 -7.73
N THR A 109 11.22 11.67 -8.04
CA THR A 109 10.28 11.09 -9.01
C THR A 109 9.30 10.19 -8.29
N ALA A 110 8.01 10.47 -8.46
CA ALA A 110 6.95 9.60 -7.93
C ALA A 110 6.72 8.42 -8.87
N VAL A 111 6.67 7.22 -8.30
CA VAL A 111 6.43 5.96 -9.00
C VAL A 111 5.33 5.19 -8.25
N PRO A 112 4.35 4.60 -8.92
CA PRO A 112 3.38 3.73 -8.26
C PRO A 112 4.07 2.50 -7.65
N LEU A 113 3.68 2.09 -6.44
CA LEU A 113 4.25 0.92 -5.77
C LEU A 113 4.05 -0.37 -6.59
N GLY A 114 2.94 -0.48 -7.33
CA GLY A 114 2.67 -1.61 -8.21
C GLY A 114 3.70 -1.75 -9.34
N VAL A 115 4.26 -0.64 -9.84
CA VAL A 115 5.36 -0.68 -10.82
C VAL A 115 6.63 -1.26 -10.21
N ILE A 116 6.95 -0.89 -8.96
CA ILE A 116 8.10 -1.48 -8.24
C ILE A 116 7.88 -2.98 -7.98
N TYR A 117 6.66 -3.35 -7.54
CA TYR A 117 6.28 -4.75 -7.36
C TYR A 117 6.48 -5.54 -8.66
N GLN A 118 5.90 -5.08 -9.77
CA GLN A 118 6.03 -5.74 -11.06
C GLN A 118 7.49 -5.90 -11.50
N GLN A 119 8.31 -4.84 -11.33
CA GLN A 119 9.75 -4.90 -11.63
C GLN A 119 10.47 -5.95 -10.78
N LEU A 120 10.16 -6.04 -9.48
CA LEU A 120 10.74 -7.03 -8.58
C LEU A 120 10.32 -8.45 -8.97
N GLN A 121 9.09 -8.66 -9.45
CA GLN A 121 8.59 -9.96 -9.92
C GLN A 121 9.29 -10.38 -11.22
N GLN A 122 9.41 -9.47 -12.19
CA GLN A 122 10.03 -9.73 -13.50
C GLN A 122 11.54 -9.98 -13.41
N SER A 123 12.22 -9.36 -12.44
CA SER A 123 13.67 -9.47 -12.25
C SER A 123 14.10 -10.50 -11.21
N LYS A 124 13.18 -11.36 -10.70
CA LYS A 124 13.46 -12.31 -9.60
C LYS A 124 14.72 -13.15 -9.80
N ASN A 125 14.92 -13.63 -11.03
CA ASN A 125 16.01 -14.55 -11.39
C ASN A 125 17.23 -13.84 -11.99
N GLN A 126 17.28 -12.51 -11.96
CA GLN A 126 18.38 -11.73 -12.53
C GLN A 126 19.42 -11.40 -11.44
N PRO A 127 20.70 -11.79 -11.61
CA PRO A 127 21.73 -11.57 -10.60
C PRO A 127 22.11 -10.08 -10.43
N ASN A 128 21.98 -9.29 -11.50
CA ASN A 128 22.28 -7.85 -11.55
C ASN A 128 21.02 -6.97 -11.38
N ARG A 129 19.96 -7.51 -10.75
CA ARG A 129 18.69 -6.80 -10.57
C ARG A 129 18.82 -5.53 -9.73
N LEU A 130 17.89 -4.61 -9.93
CA LEU A 130 17.68 -3.47 -9.04
C LEU A 130 16.78 -3.90 -7.85
N LEU A 131 17.28 -3.70 -6.64
CA LEU A 131 16.61 -3.90 -5.37
C LEU A 131 16.16 -2.55 -4.81
N PHE A 132 15.12 -2.58 -3.99
CA PHE A 132 14.47 -1.39 -3.44
C PHE A 132 14.47 -1.46 -1.92
N ALA A 133 15.10 -0.48 -1.27
CA ALA A 133 15.11 -0.34 0.18
C ALA A 133 14.10 0.72 0.59
N PHE A 134 12.98 0.30 1.16
CA PHE A 134 11.91 1.20 1.58
C PHE A 134 12.26 1.91 2.88
N LYS A 135 12.10 3.23 2.90
CA LYS A 135 12.11 4.10 4.09
C LYS A 135 10.65 4.45 4.45
N PRO A 136 10.10 3.81 5.49
CA PRO A 136 8.84 4.24 6.08
C PRO A 136 8.93 5.66 6.65
N VAL A 137 7.78 6.30 6.81
CA VAL A 137 7.67 7.59 7.51
C VAL A 137 7.90 7.37 9.00
N ASP A 138 8.82 8.12 9.61
CA ASP A 138 9.25 7.91 11.00
C ASP A 138 8.08 8.02 12.00
N GLN A 139 7.14 8.93 11.74
CA GLN A 139 5.93 9.10 12.56
C GLN A 139 5.04 7.86 12.53
N GLU A 140 4.94 7.18 11.39
CA GLU A 140 4.10 6.00 11.23
C GLU A 140 4.73 4.79 11.91
N ILE A 141 6.07 4.68 11.90
CA ILE A 141 6.79 3.68 12.70
C ILE A 141 6.55 3.87 14.20
N LYS A 142 6.68 5.11 14.70
CA LYS A 142 6.37 5.42 16.11
C LYS A 142 4.92 5.09 16.45
N GLY A 143 4.00 5.40 15.54
CA GLY A 143 2.58 5.08 15.66
C GLY A 143 2.29 3.58 15.76
N ALA A 144 2.90 2.79 14.86
CA ALA A 144 2.81 1.34 14.85
C ALA A 144 3.35 0.73 16.15
N LEU A 145 4.56 1.12 16.57
CA LEU A 145 5.16 0.62 17.82
C LEU A 145 4.31 0.95 19.04
N ALA A 146 3.70 2.15 19.11
CA ALA A 146 2.81 2.52 20.20
C ALA A 146 1.55 1.64 20.27
N LEU A 147 0.93 1.36 19.12
CA LEU A 147 -0.25 0.48 19.04
C LEU A 147 0.10 -0.97 19.41
N LEU A 148 1.23 -1.49 18.90
CA LEU A 148 1.71 -2.83 19.22
C LEU A 148 1.98 -2.99 20.72
N LYS A 149 2.65 -2.01 21.34
CA LYS A 149 2.86 -1.97 22.80
C LYS A 149 1.54 -1.94 23.58
N ALA A 150 0.57 -1.14 23.14
CA ALA A 150 -0.75 -1.08 23.76
C ALA A 150 -1.53 -2.41 23.64
N SER A 151 -1.27 -3.20 22.60
CA SER A 151 -1.83 -4.55 22.42
C SER A 151 -1.07 -5.65 23.19
N GLY A 152 -0.08 -5.29 24.01
CA GLY A 152 0.72 -6.24 24.80
C GLY A 152 1.91 -6.85 24.05
N GLN A 153 2.16 -6.46 22.80
CA GLN A 153 3.30 -6.96 22.03
C GLN A 153 4.57 -6.17 22.35
N LYS A 154 5.63 -6.88 22.76
CA LYS A 154 6.96 -6.30 22.97
C LYS A 154 7.76 -6.37 21.68
N ILE A 155 7.74 -5.27 20.92
CA ILE A 155 8.49 -5.10 19.68
C ILE A 155 9.32 -3.83 19.81
N ASP A 156 10.64 -3.96 19.70
CA ASP A 156 11.58 -2.83 19.81
C ASP A 156 11.85 -2.16 18.46
N GLN A 157 11.62 -2.88 17.36
CA GLN A 157 11.87 -2.39 15.99
C GLN A 157 10.80 -2.88 15.02
N PHE A 158 10.37 -2.01 14.12
CA PHE A 158 9.45 -2.34 13.04
C PHE A 158 10.23 -2.43 11.72
N LYS A 159 10.22 -3.58 11.06
CA LYS A 159 11.16 -3.93 9.97
C LYS A 159 10.61 -3.75 8.54
N SER A 160 9.49 -3.04 8.38
CA SER A 160 8.83 -2.83 7.08
C SER A 160 8.03 -1.51 7.08
N VAL A 161 7.21 -1.26 6.05
CA VAL A 161 6.27 -0.12 6.02
C VAL A 161 5.01 -0.51 6.78
N PRO A 162 4.63 0.22 7.85
CA PRO A 162 3.44 -0.09 8.62
C PRO A 162 2.17 0.23 7.83
N VAL A 163 1.18 -0.65 8.01
CA VAL A 163 -0.17 -0.55 7.46
C VAL A 163 -1.15 -0.65 8.63
N PHE A 164 -2.15 0.22 8.63
CA PHE A 164 -3.14 0.30 9.70
C PHE A 164 -4.51 -0.10 9.17
N ALA A 165 -5.13 -1.08 9.80
CA ALA A 165 -6.47 -1.57 9.46
C ALA A 165 -7.39 -1.46 10.68
N VAL A 166 -8.61 -0.95 10.50
CA VAL A 166 -9.58 -0.86 11.60
C VAL A 166 -10.40 -2.14 11.65
N ARG A 167 -10.58 -2.70 12.85
CA ARG A 167 -11.42 -3.88 13.09
C ARG A 167 -12.58 -3.54 14.01
N PHE A 168 -13.69 -4.26 13.90
CA PHE A 168 -14.83 -4.10 14.82
C PHE A 168 -14.50 -4.51 16.26
N ALA A 169 -13.55 -5.42 16.44
CA ALA A 169 -12.90 -5.81 17.69
C ALA A 169 -11.66 -6.68 17.35
N PRO A 170 -10.77 -6.99 18.33
CA PRO A 170 -9.57 -7.77 18.06
C PRO A 170 -9.81 -9.17 17.44
N ASP A 171 -10.97 -9.76 17.70
CA ASP A 171 -11.42 -11.07 17.22
C ASP A 171 -12.44 -10.98 16.06
N LYS A 172 -12.67 -9.79 15.50
CA LYS A 172 -13.66 -9.54 14.45
C LYS A 172 -13.03 -9.02 13.17
N GLY A 173 -13.82 -9.04 12.09
CA GLY A 173 -13.41 -8.60 10.77
C GLY A 173 -13.09 -7.10 10.68
N TYR A 174 -12.53 -6.72 9.55
CA TYR A 174 -12.19 -5.35 9.21
C TYR A 174 -13.44 -4.49 8.94
N VAL A 175 -13.32 -3.21 9.25
CA VAL A 175 -14.38 -2.23 8.98
C VAL A 175 -14.31 -1.81 7.51
N PRO A 176 -15.38 -2.01 6.72
CA PRO A 176 -15.43 -1.50 5.36
C PRO A 176 -15.82 -0.01 5.33
N ILE A 177 -15.47 0.67 4.25
CA ILE A 177 -15.94 2.01 3.87
C ILE A 177 -16.69 1.94 2.54
N GLU A 178 -17.64 2.84 2.32
CA GLU A 178 -18.30 3.02 1.03
C GLU A 178 -17.47 3.95 0.14
N LEU A 179 -17.11 3.48 -1.06
CA LEU A 179 -16.39 4.27 -2.06
C LEU A 179 -17.21 4.41 -3.36
N GLY A 180 -17.15 5.60 -3.94
CA GLY A 180 -17.78 5.94 -5.22
C GLY A 180 -19.30 6.12 -5.18
N ALA A 181 -19.86 6.54 -6.31
CA ALA A 181 -21.31 6.77 -6.46
C ALA A 181 -22.14 5.49 -6.24
N ASN A 182 -21.56 4.33 -6.50
CA ASN A 182 -22.20 3.03 -6.37
C ASN A 182 -22.10 2.42 -4.96
N LYS A 183 -21.54 3.17 -3.98
CA LYS A 183 -21.38 2.74 -2.58
C LYS A 183 -20.72 1.36 -2.44
N GLN A 184 -19.67 1.13 -3.21
CA GLN A 184 -18.96 -0.15 -3.14
C GLN A 184 -18.27 -0.26 -1.79
N GLN A 185 -18.49 -1.39 -1.10
CA GLN A 185 -17.83 -1.68 0.17
C GLN A 185 -16.39 -2.11 -0.08
N MET A 186 -15.46 -1.37 0.52
CA MET A 186 -14.02 -1.60 0.40
C MET A 186 -13.40 -1.65 1.80
N ILE A 187 -12.37 -2.48 1.98
CA ILE A 187 -11.62 -2.57 3.23
C ILE A 187 -10.37 -1.70 3.10
N PRO A 188 -10.31 -0.55 3.79
CA PRO A 188 -9.18 0.36 3.67
C PRO A 188 -8.01 -0.08 4.52
N LEU A 189 -6.84 -0.18 3.89
CA LEU A 189 -5.56 -0.39 4.52
C LEU A 189 -4.76 0.92 4.45
N PHE A 190 -4.63 1.61 5.57
CA PHE A 190 -4.06 2.96 5.61
C PHE A 190 -2.55 2.92 5.79
N LEU A 191 -1.83 3.74 5.01
CA LEU A 191 -0.41 4.02 5.23
C LEU A 191 -0.17 5.17 6.20
N SER A 192 -1.24 5.77 6.73
CA SER A 192 -1.17 6.72 7.84
C SER A 192 -2.07 6.30 9.00
N LYS A 193 -1.50 6.27 10.21
CA LYS A 193 -2.23 6.01 11.45
C LYS A 193 -3.34 7.04 11.66
N GLN A 194 -3.11 8.29 11.25
CA GLN A 194 -4.10 9.36 11.44
C GLN A 194 -5.41 9.07 10.70
N ASP A 195 -5.33 8.57 9.47
CA ASP A 195 -6.53 8.22 8.70
C ASP A 195 -7.27 7.02 9.34
N ALA A 196 -6.53 5.99 9.75
CA ALA A 196 -7.11 4.85 10.48
C ALA A 196 -7.77 5.28 11.80
N GLN A 197 -7.16 6.22 12.52
CA GLN A 197 -7.73 6.81 13.74
C GLN A 197 -9.01 7.58 13.45
N GLY A 198 -9.08 8.30 12.32
CA GLY A 198 -10.30 8.97 11.87
C GLY A 198 -11.46 7.99 11.67
N LEU A 199 -11.21 6.87 10.99
CA LEU A 199 -12.20 5.80 10.82
C LEU A 199 -12.57 5.15 12.16
N LEU A 200 -11.58 4.84 13.00
CA LEU A 200 -11.81 4.24 14.32
C LEU A 200 -12.74 5.09 15.20
N THR A 201 -12.54 6.41 15.21
CA THR A 201 -13.37 7.34 16.00
C THR A 201 -14.85 7.27 15.61
N GLN A 202 -15.15 7.13 14.32
CA GLN A 202 -16.52 6.99 13.82
C GLN A 202 -17.12 5.63 14.21
N VAL A 203 -16.33 4.57 14.10
CA VAL A 203 -16.76 3.18 14.38
C VAL A 203 -17.02 2.97 15.86
N LYS A 204 -16.19 3.55 16.74
CA LYS A 204 -16.27 3.36 18.20
C LYS A 204 -17.60 3.78 18.82
N GLN A 205 -18.34 4.68 18.17
CA GLN A 205 -19.68 5.09 18.63
C GLN A 205 -20.66 3.90 18.67
N LYS A 206 -20.52 2.95 17.75
CA LYS A 206 -21.38 1.76 17.64
C LYS A 206 -20.68 0.48 18.09
N PHE A 207 -19.36 0.42 17.95
CA PHE A 207 -18.54 -0.73 18.30
C PHE A 207 -17.42 -0.32 19.28
N PRO A 208 -17.70 -0.24 20.60
CA PRO A 208 -16.75 0.28 21.58
C PRO A 208 -15.42 -0.50 21.66
N LYS A 209 -15.45 -1.79 21.28
CA LYS A 209 -14.27 -2.68 21.26
C LYS A 209 -13.42 -2.54 20.00
N ALA A 210 -13.83 -1.70 19.03
CA ALA A 210 -13.07 -1.49 17.81
C ALA A 210 -11.65 -1.01 18.10
N ASP A 211 -10.70 -1.49 17.29
CA ASP A 211 -9.29 -1.20 17.43
C ASP A 211 -8.61 -1.02 16.06
N ILE A 212 -7.34 -0.62 16.10
CA ILE A 212 -6.48 -0.58 14.91
C ILE A 212 -5.51 -1.76 15.01
N GLN A 213 -5.54 -2.64 14.02
CA GLN A 213 -4.52 -3.64 13.80
C GLN A 213 -3.36 -3.01 13.02
N VAL A 214 -2.15 -3.22 13.52
CA VAL A 214 -0.91 -2.92 12.80
C VAL A 214 -0.50 -4.15 12.00
N ILE A 215 -0.27 -3.94 10.71
CA ILE A 215 0.22 -4.91 9.75
C ILE A 215 1.42 -4.27 9.03
N ASP A 216 2.08 -5.00 8.15
CA ASP A 216 3.12 -4.47 7.27
C ASP A 216 2.81 -4.73 5.79
N VAL A 217 3.41 -3.92 4.92
CA VAL A 217 3.16 -3.99 3.47
C VAL A 217 3.59 -5.33 2.87
N ASP A 218 4.65 -5.95 3.39
CA ASP A 218 5.13 -7.25 2.90
C ASP A 218 4.10 -8.36 3.20
N GLY A 219 3.54 -8.36 4.41
CA GLY A 219 2.48 -9.25 4.84
C GLY A 219 1.18 -9.05 4.06
N VAL A 220 0.84 -7.80 3.72
CA VAL A 220 -0.30 -7.49 2.84
C VAL A 220 -0.06 -8.06 1.44
N ILE A 221 1.08 -7.78 0.81
CA ILE A 221 1.41 -8.27 -0.54
C ILE A 221 1.42 -9.80 -0.56
N LYS A 222 2.04 -10.43 0.45
CA LYS A 222 2.05 -11.89 0.61
C LYS A 222 0.63 -12.45 0.71
N THR A 223 -0.24 -11.83 1.50
CA THR A 223 -1.64 -12.26 1.64
C THR A 223 -2.40 -12.14 0.33
N LEU A 224 -2.24 -11.02 -0.39
CA LEU A 224 -2.87 -10.82 -1.70
C LEU A 224 -2.39 -11.83 -2.76
N THR A 225 -1.14 -12.30 -2.63
CA THR A 225 -0.52 -13.28 -3.55
C THR A 225 -0.92 -14.72 -3.22
N ASP A 226 -0.93 -15.09 -1.95
CA ASP A 226 -0.99 -16.49 -1.53
C ASP A 226 -2.41 -16.98 -1.20
N LYS A 227 -3.38 -16.06 -1.01
CA LYS A 227 -4.71 -16.40 -0.51
C LYS A 227 -5.79 -16.31 -1.58
N ASN A 228 -6.71 -17.27 -1.48
CA ASN A 228 -7.84 -17.50 -2.37
C ASN A 228 -9.14 -17.01 -1.73
N ASP A 229 -9.12 -15.81 -1.14
CA ASP A 229 -10.26 -15.28 -0.38
C ASP A 229 -10.94 -14.14 -1.14
N SER A 230 -12.24 -14.26 -1.42
CA SER A 230 -12.98 -13.30 -2.25
C SER A 230 -13.00 -11.87 -1.68
N TRP A 231 -12.91 -11.72 -0.35
CA TRP A 231 -12.87 -10.41 0.31
C TRP A 231 -11.61 -9.60 -0.02
N LEU A 232 -10.53 -10.24 -0.47
CA LEU A 232 -9.30 -9.54 -0.87
C LEU A 232 -9.51 -8.65 -2.10
N ASN A 233 -10.54 -8.92 -2.91
CA ASN A 233 -10.95 -8.01 -3.98
C ASN A 233 -11.39 -6.63 -3.45
N GLN A 234 -11.90 -6.57 -2.22
CA GLN A 234 -12.38 -5.34 -1.58
C GLN A 234 -11.26 -4.55 -0.90
N VAL A 235 -10.06 -5.11 -0.78
CA VAL A 235 -8.92 -4.42 -0.15
C VAL A 235 -8.44 -3.27 -1.02
N VAL A 236 -8.30 -2.09 -0.42
CA VAL A 236 -7.71 -0.90 -1.05
C VAL A 236 -6.62 -0.32 -0.15
N LEU A 237 -5.47 0.01 -0.74
CA LEU A 237 -4.43 0.76 -0.02
C LEU A 237 -4.71 2.25 -0.11
N VAL A 238 -4.70 2.92 1.05
CA VAL A 238 -4.92 4.35 1.18
C VAL A 238 -3.57 5.02 1.49
N PRO A 239 -2.98 5.77 0.54
CA PRO A 239 -1.69 6.42 0.75
C PRO A 239 -1.79 7.57 1.76
N SER A 240 -0.65 8.07 2.25
CA SER A 240 -0.62 9.16 3.24
C SER A 240 -1.36 10.42 2.77
N PRO A 241 -1.85 11.30 3.68
CA PRO A 241 -2.47 12.56 3.31
C PRO A 241 -1.60 13.42 2.38
N GLU A 242 -0.30 13.51 2.65
CA GLU A 242 0.70 14.16 1.80
C GLU A 242 0.67 13.61 0.37
N SER A 243 0.69 12.28 0.24
CA SER A 243 0.70 11.60 -1.04
C SER A 243 -0.60 11.76 -1.81
N ARG A 244 -1.75 11.72 -1.12
CA ARG A 244 -3.06 11.99 -1.73
C ARG A 244 -3.12 13.42 -2.26
N GLU A 245 -2.58 14.39 -1.53
CA GLU A 245 -2.55 15.78 -1.99
C GLU A 245 -1.63 15.94 -3.20
N TYR A 246 -0.45 15.33 -3.19
CA TYR A 246 0.44 15.33 -4.34
C TYR A 246 -0.20 14.71 -5.59
N ILE A 247 -0.89 13.57 -5.47
CA ILE A 247 -1.59 12.93 -6.59
C ILE A 247 -2.58 13.90 -7.27
N LYS A 248 -3.28 14.75 -6.51
CA LYS A 248 -4.22 15.74 -7.08
C LYS A 248 -3.53 16.79 -7.95
N THR A 249 -2.25 17.04 -7.72
CA THR A 249 -1.45 17.99 -8.51
C THR A 249 -0.93 17.40 -9.82
N LEU A 250 -1.01 16.08 -10.00
CA LEU A 250 -0.57 15.43 -11.22
C LEU A 250 -1.61 15.63 -12.34
N PRO A 251 -1.17 15.85 -13.60
CA PRO A 251 -2.06 15.90 -14.74
C PRO A 251 -2.89 14.62 -14.85
N ARG A 252 -4.22 14.75 -14.95
CA ARG A 252 -5.16 13.60 -14.99
C ARG A 252 -5.06 12.74 -16.25
N ASP A 253 -4.35 13.21 -17.28
CA ASP A 253 -4.22 12.54 -18.59
C ASP A 253 -2.89 11.82 -18.84
N ASN A 254 -2.01 11.69 -17.84
CA ASN A 254 -0.78 10.90 -18.00
C ASN A 254 -0.53 10.03 -16.76
N ALA A 255 -1.19 8.87 -16.71
CA ALA A 255 -0.58 7.74 -16.02
C ALA A 255 0.84 7.60 -16.59
N PRO A 256 1.90 7.67 -15.76
CA PRO A 256 3.26 7.58 -16.27
C PRO A 256 3.40 6.19 -16.86
N LYS A 257 3.38 6.08 -18.20
CA LYS A 257 3.96 4.93 -18.87
C LYS A 257 5.42 4.92 -18.45
N PRO A 258 5.87 3.93 -17.66
CA PRO A 258 7.29 3.84 -17.36
C PRO A 258 7.97 3.70 -18.71
N LYS A 259 8.80 4.68 -19.11
CA LYS A 259 9.84 4.38 -20.08
C LYS A 259 10.65 3.27 -19.41
N ALA A 260 10.61 2.08 -19.99
CA ALA A 260 11.44 0.97 -19.55
C ALA A 260 12.86 1.51 -19.34
N LEU A 261 13.39 1.34 -18.13
CA LEU A 261 14.78 1.65 -17.85
C LEU A 261 15.62 0.89 -18.87
N PRO A 262 16.52 1.56 -19.62
CA PRO A 262 17.26 0.90 -20.69
C PRO A 262 18.06 -0.26 -20.10
N SER A 263 17.70 -1.48 -20.50
CA SER A 263 18.58 -2.63 -20.38
C SER A 263 19.81 -2.30 -21.22
N LYS A 264 20.97 -2.12 -20.59
CA LYS A 264 22.24 -1.99 -21.31
C LYS A 264 22.38 -3.19 -22.24
N GLN A 265 22.28 -2.93 -23.54
CA GLN A 265 22.74 -3.86 -24.56
C GLN A 265 24.28 -3.91 -24.47
N ARG A 266 24.77 -5.16 -24.36
CA ARG A 266 26.11 -5.71 -24.65
C ARG A 266 27.32 -4.81 -24.39
#